data_AF-J2TKK1-F1
#
_entry.id   AF-J2TKK1-F1
#
_cell.length_a   1.000
_cell.length_b   1.000
_cell.length_c   1.000
_cell.angle_alpha   90.00
_cell.angle_beta   90.00
_cell.angle_gamma   90.00
#
_symmetry.space_group_name_H-M   'P 1'
#
loop_
_entity.id
_entity.type
_entity.pdbx_description
1 polymer ?
#
loop_
_entity_poly.entity_id
_entity_poly.type
_entity_poly.pdbx_seq_one_letter_code
_entity_poly.pdbx_strand_id
1 'polypeptide(L)'
;MTHSLILNIDIDKEARGNYVARAHQGNVLVTEPELYDSISTAIRQEALAIPPSFAHFVEFTYNGMSTGTYAVEDVPGKAAELADRLVALNHQMHILLEDRRSAGA
;
A
#
# COMPACT_ATOMS: atom_id res chain seq x y z
N MET A 1 -17.76 14.96 -16.65
CA MET A 1 -17.11 14.93 -15.32
C MET A 1 -16.18 13.74 -15.32
N THR A 2 -14.89 13.96 -15.48
CA THR A 2 -13.88 12.90 -15.42
C THR A 2 -13.71 12.55 -13.95
N HIS A 3 -14.30 11.45 -13.49
CA HIS A 3 -13.98 10.92 -12.16
C HIS A 3 -12.50 10.52 -12.20
N SER A 4 -11.64 11.26 -11.52
CA SER A 4 -10.26 10.82 -11.28
C SER A 4 -10.34 9.53 -10.46
N LEU A 5 -10.04 8.42 -11.13
CA LEU A 5 -10.23 7.09 -10.58
C LEU A 5 -8.99 6.72 -9.77
N ILE A 6 -9.15 6.67 -8.45
CA ILE A 6 -8.12 6.28 -7.49
C ILE A 6 -8.27 4.77 -7.25
N LEU A 7 -7.18 4.03 -7.41
CA LEU A 7 -7.09 2.63 -7.03
C LEU A 7 -6.44 2.52 -5.64
N ASN A 8 -7.03 1.74 -4.75
CA ASN A 8 -6.44 1.44 -3.45
C ASN A 8 -5.76 0.08 -3.53
N ILE A 9 -4.51 -0.03 -3.13
CA ILE A 9 -3.81 -1.31 -3.05
C ILE A 9 -3.44 -1.55 -1.59
N ASP A 10 -4.11 -2.55 -1.01
CA ASP A 10 -3.83 -2.99 0.33
C ASP A 10 -2.75 -4.06 0.33
N ILE A 11 -1.67 -3.81 1.05
CA ILE A 11 -0.56 -4.73 1.22
C ILE A 11 -0.60 -5.26 2.65
N ASP A 12 -0.64 -6.57 2.79
CA ASP A 12 -0.56 -7.24 4.08
C ASP A 12 0.66 -8.15 4.16
N LYS A 13 1.15 -8.36 5.38
CA LYS A 13 2.19 -9.36 5.63
C LYS A 13 1.53 -10.68 6.01
N GLU A 14 1.57 -11.66 5.11
CA GLU A 14 1.03 -12.99 5.36
C GLU A 14 2.01 -13.86 6.16
N ALA A 15 3.28 -13.85 5.76
CA ALA A 15 4.35 -14.59 6.44
C ALA A 15 5.67 -13.81 6.42
N ARG A 16 6.72 -14.36 7.05
CA ARG A 16 8.06 -13.76 6.96
C ARG A 16 8.53 -13.80 5.52
N GLY A 17 8.69 -12.61 4.92
CA GLY A 17 9.15 -12.46 3.53
C GLY A 17 8.04 -12.67 2.48
N ASN A 18 6.78 -12.81 2.88
CA ASN A 18 5.65 -12.93 1.96
C ASN A 18 4.61 -11.83 2.25
N TYR A 19 4.38 -11.00 1.25
CA TYR A 19 3.42 -9.91 1.27
C TYR A 19 2.34 -10.17 0.23
N VAL A 20 1.09 -9.97 0.61
CA VAL A 20 -0.05 -10.10 -0.31
C VAL A 20 -0.56 -8.71 -0.66
N ALA A 21 -0.73 -8.42 -1.95
CA ALA A 21 -1.36 -7.18 -2.41
C ALA A 21 -2.79 -7.43 -2.89
N ARG A 22 -3.69 -6.49 -2.62
CA ARG A 22 -5.10 -6.54 -3.00
C ARG A 22 -5.52 -5.21 -3.59
N ALA A 23 -5.90 -5.18 -4.86
CA ALA A 23 -6.38 -3.96 -5.49
C ALA A 23 -7.89 -3.79 -5.30
N HIS A 24 -8.28 -2.62 -4.81
CA HIS A 24 -9.63 -2.23 -4.47
C HIS A 24 -10.04 -0.96 -5.23
N GLN A 25 -11.21 -0.99 -5.86
CA GLN A 25 -11.89 0.18 -6.36
C GLN A 25 -13.09 0.47 -5.46
N GLY A 26 -12.93 1.39 -4.51
CA GLY A 26 -13.86 1.52 -3.40
C GLY A 26 -13.90 0.24 -2.57
N ASN A 27 -15.06 -0.37 -2.38
CA ASN A 27 -15.20 -1.60 -1.59
C ASN A 27 -15.10 -2.90 -2.42
N VAL A 28 -14.77 -2.79 -3.72
CA VAL A 28 -14.73 -3.95 -4.63
C VAL A 28 -13.29 -4.37 -4.87
N LEU A 29 -12.96 -5.64 -4.61
CA LEU A 29 -11.69 -6.24 -5.02
C LEU A 29 -11.70 -6.43 -6.55
N VAL A 30 -10.72 -5.86 -7.24
CA VAL A 30 -10.68 -5.81 -8.71
C VAL A 30 -9.61 -6.70 -9.33
N THR A 31 -8.70 -7.27 -8.54
CA THR A 31 -7.68 -8.23 -8.98
C THR A 31 -7.62 -9.44 -8.04
N GLU A 32 -7.09 -10.55 -8.56
CA GLU A 32 -6.71 -11.68 -7.71
C GLU A 32 -5.51 -11.25 -6.83
N PRO A 33 -5.50 -11.59 -5.52
CA PRO A 33 -4.38 -11.22 -4.67
C PRO A 33 -3.07 -11.87 -5.12
N GLU A 34 -2.01 -11.07 -5.22
CA GLU A 34 -0.68 -11.55 -5.62
C GLU A 34 0.31 -11.53 -4.46
N LEU A 35 1.27 -12.46 -4.49
CA LEU A 35 2.32 -12.60 -3.47
C LEU A 35 3.64 -12.00 -3.93
N TYR A 36 4.29 -11.28 -3.03
CA TYR A 36 5.55 -10.59 -3.26
C TYR A 36 6.56 -10.83 -2.12
N ASP A 37 7.84 -10.79 -2.45
CA ASP A 37 8.95 -10.95 -1.50
C ASP A 37 9.14 -9.72 -0.56
N SER A 38 8.62 -8.56 -0.98
CA SER A 38 8.78 -7.30 -0.26
C SER A 38 7.69 -6.30 -0.63
N ILE A 39 7.46 -5.32 0.26
CA ILE A 39 6.50 -4.23 0.05
C ILE A 39 6.89 -3.40 -1.17
N SER A 40 8.17 -3.11 -1.37
CA SER A 40 8.64 -2.33 -2.52
C SER A 40 8.44 -3.06 -3.85
N THR A 41 8.64 -4.39 -3.88
CA THR A 41 8.29 -5.20 -5.06
C THR A 41 6.78 -5.15 -5.32
N ALA A 42 5.94 -5.34 -4.29
CA ALA A 42 4.48 -5.24 -4.44
C ALA A 42 4.05 -3.89 -5.01
N ILE A 43 4.50 -2.78 -4.42
CA ILE A 43 4.18 -1.42 -4.88
C ILE A 43 4.57 -1.22 -6.35
N ARG A 44 5.79 -1.65 -6.72
CA ARG A 44 6.29 -1.47 -8.08
C ARG A 44 5.52 -2.30 -9.09
N GLN A 45 5.31 -3.59 -8.81
CA GLN A 45 4.69 -4.50 -9.77
C GLN A 45 3.21 -4.18 -9.96
N GLU A 46 2.48 -3.93 -8.88
CA GLU A 46 1.09 -3.54 -8.98
C GLU A 46 0.92 -2.24 -9.76
N ALA A 47 1.75 -1.23 -9.52
CA ALA A 47 1.70 0.02 -10.30
C ALA A 47 1.97 -0.19 -11.79
N LEU A 48 2.87 -1.10 -12.15
CA LEU A 48 3.15 -1.46 -13.54
C LEU A 48 2.04 -2.29 -14.19
N ALA A 49 1.27 -3.04 -13.39
CA ALA A 49 0.15 -3.86 -13.86
C ALA A 49 -1.11 -3.03 -14.16
N ILE A 50 -1.23 -1.81 -13.62
CA ILE A 50 -2.39 -0.93 -13.84
C ILE A 50 -2.42 -0.43 -15.30
N PRO A 51 -3.47 -0.75 -16.08
CA PRO A 51 -3.64 -0.18 -17.41
C PRO A 51 -3.82 1.35 -17.34
N PRO A 52 -3.24 2.14 -18.28
CA PRO A 52 -3.35 3.60 -18.26
C PRO A 52 -4.78 4.16 -18.28
N SER A 53 -5.74 3.38 -18.80
CA SER A 53 -7.16 3.73 -18.87
C SER A 53 -7.96 3.30 -17.63
N PHE A 54 -7.36 2.55 -16.71
CA PHE A 54 -8.05 1.98 -15.56
C PHE A 54 -8.04 2.93 -14.37
N ALA A 55 -6.86 3.44 -13.99
CA ALA A 55 -6.70 4.41 -12.92
C ALA A 55 -5.56 5.39 -13.24
N HIS A 56 -5.73 6.64 -12.84
CA HIS A 56 -4.69 7.67 -12.96
C HIS A 56 -3.91 7.84 -11.66
N PHE A 57 -4.54 7.50 -10.55
CA PHE A 57 -3.99 7.65 -9.21
C PHE A 57 -4.10 6.34 -8.44
N VAL A 58 -3.17 6.16 -7.51
CA VAL A 58 -3.11 4.98 -6.67
C VAL A 58 -2.68 5.36 -5.25
N GLU A 59 -3.22 4.66 -4.27
CA GLU A 59 -2.85 4.75 -2.86
C GLU A 59 -2.47 3.36 -2.37
N PHE A 60 -1.34 3.23 -1.68
CA PHE A 60 -0.91 1.97 -1.07
C PHE A 60 -1.11 2.03 0.44
N THR A 61 -1.63 0.94 1.00
CA THR A 61 -1.78 0.77 2.45
C THR A 61 -1.00 -0.42 2.96
N TYR A 62 -0.50 -0.34 4.19
CA TYR A 62 0.13 -1.44 4.92
C TYR A 62 -0.21 -1.35 6.40
N ASN A 63 -0.88 -2.37 6.94
CA ASN A 63 -1.40 -2.38 8.33
C ASN A 63 -2.21 -1.10 8.68
N GLY A 64 -3.01 -0.62 7.73
CA GLY A 64 -3.81 0.61 7.90
C GLY A 64 -3.03 1.92 7.80
N MET A 65 -1.72 1.89 7.58
CA MET A 65 -0.93 3.08 7.25
C MET A 65 -0.95 3.33 5.75
N SER A 66 -1.08 4.59 5.33
CA SER A 66 -1.17 4.98 3.92
C SER A 66 0.08 5.72 3.45
N THR A 67 0.47 5.50 2.20
CA THR A 67 1.46 6.32 1.48
C THR A 67 0.94 7.72 1.17
N GLY A 68 -0.38 7.89 1.10
CA GLY A 68 -1.05 8.96 0.37
C GLY A 68 -1.23 8.58 -1.11
N THR A 69 -1.87 9.48 -1.86
CA THR A 69 -2.23 9.28 -3.27
C THR A 69 -1.11 9.75 -4.20
N TYR A 70 -0.74 8.92 -5.16
CA TYR A 70 0.29 9.20 -6.18
C TYR A 70 -0.23 8.94 -7.59
N ALA A 71 0.33 9.63 -8.59
CA ALA A 71 0.10 9.29 -9.99
C ALA A 71 0.71 7.91 -10.28
N VAL A 72 -0.03 7.04 -10.98
CA VAL A 72 0.41 5.65 -11.24
C VAL A 72 1.78 5.61 -11.93
N GLU A 73 2.05 6.52 -12.86
CA GLU A 73 3.30 6.58 -13.63
C GLU A 73 4.55 6.89 -12.79
N ASP A 74 4.38 7.61 -11.68
CA ASP A 74 5.48 7.99 -10.79
C ASP A 74 5.89 6.87 -9.83
N VAL A 75 4.95 5.98 -9.51
CA VAL A 75 5.10 5.00 -8.43
C VAL A 75 6.27 4.04 -8.65
N PRO A 76 6.49 3.45 -9.84
CA PRO A 76 7.60 2.52 -10.04
C PRO A 76 8.97 3.09 -9.67
N GLY A 77 9.18 4.40 -9.87
CA GLY A 77 10.42 5.11 -9.50
C GLY A 77 10.52 5.45 -8.02
N LYS A 78 9.39 5.48 -7.29
CA LYS A 78 9.31 5.83 -5.87
C LYS A 78 9.07 4.61 -4.95
N ALA A 79 8.92 3.42 -5.51
CA ALA A 79 8.46 2.24 -4.76
C ALA A 79 9.26 1.92 -3.49
N ALA A 80 10.59 2.08 -3.52
CA ALA A 80 11.43 1.89 -2.34
C ALA A 80 11.17 2.95 -1.25
N GLU A 81 11.10 4.23 -1.63
CA GLU A 81 10.78 5.33 -0.71
C GLU A 81 9.40 5.16 -0.06
N LEU A 82 8.41 4.76 -0.86
CA LEU A 82 7.05 4.51 -0.39
C LEU A 82 6.99 3.33 0.58
N ALA A 83 7.73 2.25 0.31
CA ALA A 83 7.83 1.11 1.21
C ALA A 83 8.50 1.50 2.54
N ASP A 84 9.62 2.22 2.49
CA ASP A 84 10.32 2.71 3.69
C ASP A 84 9.40 3.60 4.54
N ARG A 85 8.63 4.47 3.88
CA ARG A 85 7.64 5.32 4.54
C ARG A 85 6.55 4.51 5.24
N LEU A 86 5.98 3.50 4.58
CA LEU A 86 4.96 2.62 5.18
C LEU A 86 5.50 1.88 6.41
N VAL A 87 6.73 1.34 6.31
CA VAL A 87 7.37 0.64 7.42
C VAL A 87 7.65 1.58 8.58
N ALA A 88 8.17 2.78 8.32
CA ALA A 88 8.42 3.79 9.34
C ALA A 88 7.13 4.20 10.05
N LEU A 89 6.06 4.45 9.29
CA LEU A 89 4.74 4.80 9.82
C LEU A 89 4.16 3.68 10.69
N ASN A 90 4.25 2.42 10.23
CA ASN A 90 3.78 1.27 10.99
C ASN A 90 4.59 1.08 12.30
N HIS A 91 5.90 1.28 12.25
CA HIS A 91 6.76 1.23 13.45
C HIS A 91 6.43 2.34 14.45
N GLN A 92 6.22 3.58 13.98
CA GLN A 92 5.78 4.69 14.84
C GLN A 92 4.43 4.40 15.50
N MET A 93 3.47 3.85 14.75
CA MET A 93 2.18 3.44 15.30
C MET A 93 2.34 2.40 16.40
N HIS A 94 3.20 1.40 16.19
CA HIS A 94 3.48 0.37 17.19
C HIS A 94 3.99 0.97 18.50
N ILE A 95 4.99 1.85 18.44
CA ILE A 95 5.56 2.54 19.62
C ILE A 95 4.48 3.30 20.39
N LEU A 96 3.63 4.06 19.69
CA LEU A 96 2.56 4.84 20.32
C LEU A 96 1.51 3.95 21.02
N LEU A 97 1.20 2.80 20.42
CA LEU A 97 0.26 1.84 20.99
C LEU A 97 0.84 1.14 22.23
N GLU A 98 2.14 0.84 22.23
CA GLU A 98 2.85 0.28 23.38
C GLU A 98 2.92 1.28 24.55
N ASP A 99 3.28 2.54 24.28
CA ASP A 99 3.33 3.59 25.30
C ASP A 99 1.97 3.80 26.00
N ARG A 100 0.88 3.86 25.23
CA ARG A 100 -0.48 3.96 25.78
C ARG A 100 -0.86 2.75 26.63
N ARG A 101 -0.35 1.57 26.32
CA ARG A 101 -0.60 0.34 27.09
C ARG A 101 0.17 0.34 28.41
N SER A 102 1.36 0.95 28.44
CA SER A 102 2.17 1.11 29.64
C SER A 102 1.69 2.24 30.55
N ALA A 103 1.07 3.29 30.01
CA ALA A 103 0.53 4.42 30.78
C ALA A 103 -0.85 4.16 31.42
N GLY A 104 -1.52 3.06 31.04
CA GLY A 104 -2.84 2.67 31.54
C GLY A 104 -2.84 1.51 32.55
N ALA A 105 -1.66 1.08 33.04
CA ALA A 105 -1.47 -0.01 33.99
C ALA A 105 -1.06 0.48 35.38
#